data_AF-A0A520ZZ66-F1
#
_entry.id   AF-A0A520ZZ66-F1
#
_cell.length_a   1.000
_cell.length_b   1.000
_cell.length_c   1.000
_cell.angle_alpha   90.00
_cell.angle_beta   90.00
_cell.angle_gamma   90.00
#
_symmetry.space_group_name_H-M   'P 1'
#
loop_
_entity.id
_entity.type
_entity.pdbx_description
1 polymer ?
#
loop_
_entity_poly.entity_id
_entity_poly.type
_entity_poly.pdbx_seq_one_letter_code
_entity_poly.pdbx_strand_id
1 'polypeptide(L)'
;MSDFEMAIDGLGLNDVINLEIAHAKLKSYFGWLCPTLETHVPLVSEGGVVNLKLELLTVSSPEPREIVTAIAELQSHGGCSSDCGCGCH
;
A
#
# COMPACT_ATOMS: atom_id res chain seq x y z
N MET A 1 3.46 5.57 6.51
CA MET A 1 2.32 6.03 5.68
C MET A 1 2.92 6.60 4.40
N SER A 2 2.52 6.11 3.23
CA SER A 2 2.97 6.62 1.93
C SER A 2 2.24 7.93 1.59
N ASP A 3 2.79 8.70 0.63
CA ASP A 3 2.13 9.92 0.15
C ASP A 3 0.72 9.62 -0.39
N PHE A 4 0.53 8.44 -1.01
CA PHE A 4 -0.78 7.97 -1.45
C PHE A 4 -1.75 7.77 -0.27
N GLU A 5 -1.32 7.07 0.78
CA GLU A 5 -2.15 6.83 1.97
C GLU A 5 -2.56 8.16 2.62
N MET A 6 -1.66 9.14 2.67
CA MET A 6 -1.96 10.49 3.15
C MET A 6 -2.96 11.24 2.27
N ALA A 7 -2.86 11.08 0.95
CA ALA A 7 -3.76 11.73 -0.01
C ALA A 7 -5.21 11.21 0.09
N ILE A 8 -5.41 9.96 0.49
CA ILE A 8 -6.75 9.35 0.60
C ILE A 8 -7.37 9.46 2.00
N ASP A 9 -6.59 9.72 3.06
CA ASP A 9 -7.04 9.79 4.46
C ASP A 9 -8.14 10.85 4.69
N GLY A 10 -8.12 11.93 3.90
CA GLY A 10 -9.09 13.02 4.00
C GLY A 10 -10.30 12.92 3.06
N LEU A 11 -10.43 11.86 2.26
CA LEU A 11 -11.46 11.78 1.24
C LEU A 11 -12.80 11.29 1.80
N GLY A 12 -13.88 11.93 1.37
CA GLY A 12 -15.24 11.45 1.51
C GLY A 12 -15.64 10.47 0.40
N LEU A 13 -16.76 9.78 0.60
CA LEU A 13 -17.31 8.89 -0.43
C LEU A 13 -17.70 9.69 -1.68
N ASN A 14 -17.36 9.14 -2.85
CA ASN A 14 -17.47 9.73 -4.18
C ASN A 14 -16.58 10.95 -4.42
N ASP A 15 -15.67 11.27 -3.50
CA ASP A 15 -14.65 12.27 -3.78
C ASP A 15 -13.70 11.75 -4.85
N VAL A 16 -13.33 12.66 -5.75
CA VAL A 16 -12.46 12.39 -6.88
C VAL A 16 -11.17 13.18 -6.70
N ILE A 17 -10.04 12.49 -6.80
CA ILE A 17 -8.72 13.11 -6.86
C ILE A 17 -8.06 12.82 -8.20
N ASN A 18 -7.35 13.82 -8.72
CA ASN A 18 -6.48 13.66 -9.87
C ASN A 18 -5.04 13.74 -9.38
N LEU A 19 -4.26 12.72 -9.72
CA LEU A 19 -2.86 12.61 -9.36
C LEU A 19 -2.01 12.73 -10.62
N GLU A 20 -1.06 13.65 -10.57
CA GLU A 20 -0.02 13.82 -11.59
C GLU A 20 1.31 13.45 -10.94
N ILE A 21 1.85 12.29 -11.30
CA ILE A 21 3.02 11.72 -10.63
C ILE A 21 4.09 11.46 -11.68
N ALA A 22 5.29 11.98 -11.47
CA ALA A 22 6.43 11.60 -12.29
C ALA A 22 6.65 10.09 -12.21
N HIS A 23 6.82 9.40 -13.33
CA HIS A 23 6.97 7.95 -13.40
C HIS A 23 8.07 7.44 -12.45
N ALA A 24 9.19 8.18 -12.35
CA ALA A 24 10.29 7.88 -11.44
C ALA A 24 9.93 7.92 -9.94
N LYS A 25 8.83 8.59 -9.56
CA LYS A 25 8.36 8.74 -8.17
C LYS A 25 7.21 7.80 -7.81
N LEU A 26 6.69 7.00 -8.75
CA LEU A 26 5.56 6.09 -8.50
C LEU A 26 5.82 5.16 -7.31
N LYS A 27 6.99 4.53 -7.28
CA LYS A 27 7.36 3.61 -6.21
C LYS A 27 7.38 4.26 -4.83
N SER A 28 7.93 5.47 -4.72
CA SER A 28 7.93 6.22 -3.45
C SER A 28 6.53 6.71 -3.06
N TYR A 29 5.72 7.10 -4.04
CA TYR A 29 4.38 7.65 -3.80
C TYR A 29 3.39 6.58 -3.32
N PHE A 30 3.36 5.43 -3.99
CA PHE A 30 2.47 4.31 -3.66
C PHE A 30 3.05 3.36 -2.60
N GLY A 31 4.35 3.44 -2.32
CA GLY A 31 5.02 2.58 -1.35
C GLY A 31 4.83 1.10 -1.68
N TRP A 32 4.35 0.34 -0.71
CA TRP A 32 4.13 -1.10 -0.83
C TRP A 32 3.00 -1.50 -1.79
N LEU A 33 2.11 -0.56 -2.13
CA LEU A 33 1.02 -0.79 -3.10
C LEU A 33 1.48 -0.69 -4.56
N CYS A 34 2.69 -0.17 -4.81
CA CYS A 34 3.20 0.04 -6.17
C CYS A 34 3.20 -1.24 -7.03
N PRO A 35 3.66 -2.41 -6.52
CA PRO A 35 3.64 -3.65 -7.31
C PRO A 35 2.22 -4.09 -7.68
N THR A 36 1.26 -3.96 -6.77
CA THR A 36 -0.15 -4.25 -7.03
C THR A 36 -0.73 -3.32 -8.09
N LEU A 37 -0.42 -2.02 -8.00
CA LEU A 37 -0.84 -1.03 -8.99
C LEU A 37 -0.29 -1.39 -10.38
N GLU A 38 1.02 -1.65 -10.50
CA GLU A 38 1.68 -2.01 -11.76
C GLU A 38 1.14 -3.32 -12.37
N THR A 39 0.69 -4.25 -11.52
CA THR A 39 0.12 -5.54 -11.96
C THR A 39 -1.26 -5.39 -12.57
N HIS A 40 -2.10 -4.50 -12.03
CA HIS A 40 -3.52 -4.42 -12.37
C HIS A 40 -3.90 -3.21 -13.22
N VAL A 41 -3.09 -2.15 -13.20
CA VAL A 41 -3.36 -0.91 -13.91
C VAL A 41 -2.26 -0.68 -14.95
N PRO A 42 -2.59 -0.62 -16.26
CA PRO A 42 -1.61 -0.27 -17.28
C PRO A 42 -1.21 1.20 -17.11
N LEU A 43 -0.08 1.44 -16.46
CA LEU A 43 0.44 2.78 -16.24
C LEU A 43 1.09 3.29 -17.54
N VAL A 44 0.40 4.19 -18.22
CA VAL A 44 0.94 4.90 -19.39
C VAL A 44 1.59 6.18 -18.90
N SER A 45 2.87 6.36 -19.26
CA SER A 45 3.62 7.58 -18.97
C SER A 45 3.75 8.41 -20.24
N GLU A 46 3.21 9.62 -20.24
CA GLU A 46 3.42 10.62 -21.29
C GLU A 46 4.38 11.68 -20.77
N GLY A 47 5.48 11.94 -21.49
CA GLY A 47 6.49 12.91 -21.06
C GLY A 47 7.17 12.58 -19.72
N GLY A 48 7.12 11.33 -19.27
CA GLY A 48 7.65 10.91 -17.97
C GLY A 48 6.69 11.09 -16.80
N VAL A 49 5.42 11.42 -17.08
CA VAL A 49 4.39 11.68 -16.08
C VAL A 49 3.24 10.68 -16.26
N VAL A 50 2.76 10.15 -15.14
CA VAL A 50 1.60 9.27 -15.06
C VAL A 50 0.44 10.05 -14.44
N ASN A 51 -0.68 10.06 -15.16
CA ASN A 51 -1.91 10.72 -14.72
C ASN A 51 -2.91 9.65 -14.27
N LEU A 52 -3.40 9.77 -13.03
CA LEU A 52 -4.40 8.88 -12.46
C LEU A 52 -5.58 9.69 -11.94
N LYS A 53 -6.78 9.20 -12.24
CA LYS A 53 -8.02 9.69 -11.64
C LYS A 53 -8.55 8.62 -10.69
N LEU A 54 -8.73 8.97 -9.42
CA LEU A 54 -9.23 8.06 -8.41
C LEU A 54 -10.53 8.58 -7.83
N GLU A 55 -11.42 7.66 -7.49
CA GLU A 55 -12.71 7.94 -6.86
C GLU A 55 -12.88 7.00 -5.66
N LEU A 56 -13.20 7.56 -4.49
CA LEU A 56 -13.44 6.75 -3.30
C LEU A 56 -14.87 6.23 -3.29
N LEU A 57 -15.09 5.01 -3.80
CA LEU A 57 -16.44 4.45 -3.93
C LEU A 57 -16.99 3.89 -2.61
N THR A 58 -16.16 3.17 -1.87
CA THR A 58 -16.56 2.47 -0.65
C THR A 58 -15.45 2.46 0.39
N VAL A 59 -15.84 2.50 1.66
CA VAL A 59 -14.96 2.25 2.81
C VAL A 59 -15.62 1.16 3.65
N SER A 60 -14.90 0.06 3.87
CA SER A 60 -15.37 -1.06 4.68
C SER A 60 -14.41 -1.32 5.82
N SER A 61 -14.95 -1.69 6.99
CA SER A 61 -14.13 -2.21 8.08
C SER A 61 -13.51 -3.54 7.66
N PRO A 62 -12.23 -3.77 7.94
CA PRO A 62 -11.60 -5.04 7.63
C PRO A 62 -12.25 -6.16 8.45
N GLU A 63 -12.48 -7.31 7.81
CA GLU A 63 -13.00 -8.49 8.48
C GLU A 63 -11.93 -9.07 9.42
N PRO A 64 -12.31 -9.69 10.56
CA PRO A 64 -11.34 -10.22 11.52
C PRO A 64 -10.28 -11.15 10.90
N ARG A 65 -10.67 -11.93 9.89
CA ARG A 65 -9.75 -12.82 9.15
C ARG A 65 -8.67 -12.05 8.39
N GLU A 66 -8.99 -10.88 7.85
CA GLU A 66 -8.05 -10.06 7.07
C GLU A 66 -7.00 -9.45 8.01
N ILE A 67 -7.42 -9.05 9.21
CA ILE A 67 -6.53 -8.57 10.26
C ILE A 67 -5.55 -9.69 10.69
N VAL A 68 -6.06 -10.91 10.94
CA VAL A 68 -5.24 -12.06 11.33
C VAL A 68 -4.24 -12.42 10.24
N THR A 69 -4.66 -12.43 8.97
CA THR A 69 -3.76 -12.68 7.83
C THR A 69 -2.66 -11.62 7.75
N ALA A 70 -3.01 -10.33 7.85
CA ALA A 70 -2.03 -9.25 7.81
C ALA A 70 -1.01 -9.36 8.96
N ILE A 71 -1.46 -9.71 10.17
CA ILE A 71 -0.56 -9.96 11.32
C ILE A 71 0.37 -11.16 11.04
N ALA A 72 -0.16 -12.25 10.49
CA ALA A 72 0.64 -13.43 10.17
C ALA A 72 1.70 -13.16 9.09
N GLU A 73 1.37 -12.37 8.06
CA GLU A 73 2.30 -11.92 7.01
C GLU A 73 3.41 -11.02 7.58
N LEU A 74 3.07 -10.12 8.52
CA LEU A 74 4.07 -9.31 9.21
C LEU A 74 5.05 -10.17 10.04
N GLN A 75 4.56 -11.25 10.66
CA GLN A 75 5.39 -12.19 11.43
C GLN A 75 6.25 -13.09 10.54
N SER A 76 5.77 -13.49 9.36
CA SER A 76 6.51 -14.36 8.44
C SER A 76 7.70 -13.66 7.78
N HIS A 77 7.58 -12.36 7.51
CA HIS A 77 8.69 -11.52 7.03
C HIS A 77 9.63 -11.04 8.14
N GLY A 78 9.22 -11.17 9.41
CA GLY A 78 10.00 -10.85 10.61
C GLY A 78 10.57 -12.07 11.30
N GLY A 79 11.07 -13.04 10.52
CA GLY A 79 11.73 -14.25 11.03
C GLY A 79 12.88 -13.92 11.98
N CYS A 80 12.55 -13.76 13.25
CA CYS A 80 13.47 -13.86 14.36
C CYS A 80 13.98 -15.30 14.33
N SER A 81 15.14 -15.49 13.70
CA SER A 81 15.89 -16.72 13.81
C SER A 81 16.21 -16.93 15.29
N SER A 82 15.79 -18.07 15.79
CA SER A 82 16.02 -18.60 17.12
C SER A 82 17.44 -18.37 17.61
N ASP A 83 17.55 -17.76 18.79
CA ASP A 83 18.55 -18.16 19.77
C ASP A 83 17.98 -17.98 21.19
N CYS A 84 16.87 -18.67 21.47
CA CYS A 84 16.38 -18.89 22.83
C CYS A 84 17.25 -19.97 23.51
N GLY A 85 18.55 -19.69 23.66
CA GLY A 85 19.50 -20.49 24.40
C GLY A 85 19.61 -20.01 25.85
N CYS A 86 18.57 -20.21 26.66
CA CYS A 86 18.66 -19.99 28.11
C CYS A 86 18.12 -21.21 28.87
N GLY A 87 18.87 -22.31 28.78
CA GLY A 87 18.93 -23.31 29.84
C GLY A 87 20.18 -23.03 30.68
N CYS A 88 20.03 -22.35 31.82
CA CYS A 88 21.05 -22.32 32.87
C CYS A 88 20.58 -23.25 33.98
N HIS A 89 21.26 -24.39 34.10
CA HIS A 89 21.40 -25.14 35.35
C HIS A 89 22.47 -24.46 36.21
#